data_AF-A0A2V7UBR7-F1
#
_entry.id   AF-A0A2V7UBR7-F1
#
_cell.length_a   1.000
_cell.length_b   1.000
_cell.length_c   1.000
_cell.angle_alpha   90.00
_cell.angle_beta   90.00
_cell.angle_gamma   90.00
#
_symmetry.space_group_name_H-M   'P 1'
#
loop_
_entity.id
_entity.type
_entity.pdbx_description
1 polymer ?
#
loop_
_entity_poly.entity_id
_entity_poly.type
_entity_poly.pdbx_seq_one_letter_code
_entity_poly.pdbx_strand_id
1 'polypeptide(L)'
;MFVPRTWHLGLSADRYAKDQVAEDDPGTREKEVENRVTLSASRTFADRLTLVARLPFAQRNIMTSSEEQSLSGLSDPELTAHYRLSAFGPGTWLSASLGLRPGWGRHDAQIDGVRAEQHLQ
;
A
#
# COMPACT_ATOMS: atom_id res chain seq x y z
N MET A 1 -22.24 17.22 11.98
CA MET A 1 -21.32 16.70 10.95
C MET A 1 -19.94 17.23 11.31
N PHE A 2 -19.02 16.37 11.77
CA PHE A 2 -17.68 16.81 12.16
C PHE A 2 -16.90 17.12 10.89
N VAL A 3 -16.60 18.40 10.65
CA VAL A 3 -15.70 18.81 9.58
C VAL A 3 -14.41 19.29 10.24
N PRO A 4 -13.46 18.39 10.49
CA PRO A 4 -12.13 18.84 10.85
C PRO A 4 -11.51 19.48 9.59
N ARG A 5 -11.40 20.81 9.61
CA ARG A 5 -10.47 21.59 8.75
C ARG A 5 -9.00 21.22 9.01
N THR A 6 -8.77 20.31 9.95
CA THR A 6 -7.52 19.83 10.48
C THR A 6 -6.94 18.76 9.57
N TRP A 7 -5.61 18.67 9.54
CA TRP A 7 -4.92 17.54 8.95
C TRP A 7 -5.17 16.28 9.78
N HIS A 8 -5.40 15.16 9.11
CA HIS A 8 -5.36 13.84 9.72
C HIS A 8 -4.11 13.13 9.28
N LEU A 9 -3.27 12.77 10.24
CA LEU A 9 -2.07 11.99 10.01
C LEU A 9 -2.29 10.63 10.66
N GLY A 10 -2.02 9.57 9.91
CA GLY A 10 -2.10 8.19 10.37
C GLY A 10 -0.79 7.48 10.12
N LEU A 11 -0.40 6.63 11.05
CA LEU A 11 0.70 5.69 10.90
C LEU A 11 0.11 4.29 11.13
N SER A 12 0.20 3.41 10.15
CA SER A 12 -0.06 1.99 10.34
C SER A 12 1.24 1.20 10.26
N ALA A 13 1.33 0.14 11.03
CA ALA A 13 2.40 -0.84 10.96
C ALA A 13 1.74 -2.22 10.85
N ASP A 14 1.97 -2.86 9.71
CA ASP A 14 1.36 -4.12 9.32
C ASP A 14 2.48 -5.15 9.12
N ARG A 15 2.25 -6.39 9.55
CA ARG A 15 3.20 -7.49 9.37
C ARG A 15 2.52 -8.65 8.64
N TYR A 16 3.10 -9.05 7.53
CA TYR A 16 2.72 -10.22 6.77
C TYR A 16 3.79 -11.28 6.91
N ALA A 17 3.37 -12.52 7.16
CA ALA A 17 4.26 -13.66 7.19
C ALA A 17 3.67 -14.73 6.27
N LYS A 18 4.45 -15.15 5.27
CA LYS A 18 4.17 -16.27 4.38
C LYS A 18 5.11 -17.40 4.79
N ASP A 19 4.57 -18.59 4.92
CA ASP A 19 5.33 -19.82 5.13
C ASP A 19 4.79 -20.82 4.11
N GLN A 20 5.59 -21.09 3.08
CA GLN A 20 5.18 -21.91 1.95
C GLN A 20 6.27 -22.94 1.64
N VAL A 21 5.82 -24.08 1.16
CA VAL A 21 6.71 -25.08 0.56
C VAL A 21 6.85 -24.68 -0.90
N ALA A 22 8.07 -24.60 -1.41
CA ALA A 22 8.31 -24.26 -2.82
C ALA A 22 7.56 -25.27 -3.70
N GLU A 23 6.78 -24.79 -4.68
CA GLU A 23 5.95 -25.64 -5.54
C GLU A 23 6.82 -26.57 -6.41
N ASP A 24 8.01 -26.09 -6.81
CA ASP A 24 8.98 -26.84 -7.61
C ASP A 24 9.87 -27.81 -6.81
N ASP A 25 9.98 -27.64 -5.49
CA ASP A 25 10.78 -28.54 -4.63
C ASP A 25 10.16 -28.68 -3.22
N PRO A 26 9.42 -29.77 -2.94
CA PRO A 26 8.79 -29.99 -1.65
C PRO A 26 9.78 -30.14 -0.47
N GLY A 27 11.09 -30.24 -0.73
CA GLY A 27 12.15 -30.21 0.28
C GLY A 27 12.59 -28.80 0.72
N THR A 28 12.23 -27.77 -0.06
CA THR A 28 12.66 -26.38 0.19
C THR A 28 11.52 -25.57 0.82
N ARG A 29 11.73 -25.13 2.06
CA ARG A 29 10.77 -24.30 2.80
C ARG A 29 11.18 -22.84 2.65
N GLU A 30 10.27 -22.03 2.13
CA GLU A 30 10.47 -20.59 1.98
C GLU A 30 9.65 -19.85 3.02
N LYS A 31 10.34 -19.01 3.80
CA LYS A 31 9.71 -18.17 4.82
C LYS A 31 9.92 -16.71 4.43
N GLU A 32 8.82 -16.03 4.17
CA GLU A 32 8.79 -14.62 3.83
C GLU A 32 8.16 -13.84 4.99
N VAL A 33 8.87 -12.81 5.47
CA VAL A 33 8.33 -11.87 6.47
C VAL A 33 8.42 -10.48 5.88
N GLU A 34 7.26 -9.85 5.66
CA GLU A 34 7.14 -8.46 5.23
C GLU A 34 6.63 -7.61 6.41
N ASN A 35 7.37 -6.56 6.75
CA ASN A 35 6.93 -5.50 7.65
C ASN A 35 6.65 -4.26 6.81
N ARG A 36 5.43 -3.75 6.87
CA ARG A 36 4.98 -2.57 6.12
C ARG A 36 4.59 -1.47 7.08
N VAL A 37 5.16 -0.28 6.90
CA VAL A 37 4.79 0.94 7.62
C VAL A 37 4.13 1.88 6.62
N THR A 38 2.87 2.25 6.85
CA THR A 38 2.15 3.18 5.98
C THR A 38 1.93 4.50 6.70
N LEU A 39 2.51 5.56 6.15
CA LEU A 39 2.18 6.93 6.51
C LEU A 39 1.00 7.39 5.68
N SER A 40 -0.04 7.92 6.31
CA SER A 40 -1.19 8.50 5.64
C SER A 40 -1.42 9.92 6.10
N ALA A 41 -1.80 10.78 5.17
CA ALA A 41 -2.20 12.15 5.45
C ALA A 41 -3.48 12.44 4.68
N SER A 42 -4.50 12.96 5.35
CA SER A 42 -5.72 13.39 4.69
C SER A 42 -6.20 14.75 5.16
N ARG A 43 -6.92 15.43 4.26
CA ARG A 43 -7.52 16.73 4.53
C ARG A 43 -8.77 16.94 3.69
N THR A 44 -9.81 17.44 4.32
CA THR A 44 -11.06 17.82 3.66
C THR A 44 -11.14 19.34 3.51
N PHE A 45 -11.46 19.78 2.29
CA PHE A 45 -11.64 21.17 1.89
C PHE A 45 -13.11 21.42 1.56
N ALA A 46 -13.67 22.48 2.15
CA ALA A 46 -15.03 22.97 1.89
C ALA A 46 -16.12 21.89 1.91
N ASP A 47 -15.95 20.86 2.74
CA ASP A 47 -16.89 19.74 2.96
C ASP A 47 -17.21 18.91 1.71
N ARG A 48 -16.40 19.08 0.66
CA ARG A 48 -16.64 18.50 -0.66
C ARG A 48 -15.44 17.75 -1.21
N LEU A 49 -14.23 18.26 -1.00
CA LEU A 49 -13.01 17.64 -1.53
C LEU A 49 -12.18 17.05 -0.39
N THR A 50 -11.98 15.75 -0.38
CA THR A 50 -11.05 15.07 0.53
C THR A 50 -9.85 14.59 -0.25
N LEU A 51 -8.66 15.08 0.12
CA LEU A 51 -7.39 14.57 -0.40
C LEU A 51 -6.82 13.58 0.61
N VAL A 52 -6.30 12.46 0.12
CA VAL A 52 -5.66 11.41 0.91
C VAL A 52 -4.35 11.05 0.22
N ALA A 53 -3.23 11.26 0.90
CA ALA A 53 -1.91 10.80 0.48
C ALA A 53 -1.51 9.62 1.37
N ARG A 54 -0.95 8.57 0.77
CA ARG A 54 -0.41 7.39 1.46
C ARG A 54 1.00 7.12 0.94
N LEU A 55 1.92 6.89 1.87
CA LEU A 55 3.32 6.57 1.61
C LEU A 55 3.63 5.25 2.33
N PRO A 56 3.60 4.12 1.62
CA PRO A 56 3.97 2.83 2.18
C PRO A 56 5.48 2.63 2.09
N PHE A 57 6.08 2.19 3.20
CA PHE A 57 7.44 1.68 3.25
C PHE A 57 7.37 0.21 3.65
N ALA A 58 8.05 -0.66 2.91
CA ALA A 58 8.05 -2.09 3.18
C ALA A 58 9.49 -2.60 3.35
N GLN A 59 9.66 -3.49 4.32
CA GLN A 59 10.86 -4.26 4.55
C GLN A 59 10.49 -5.74 4.49
N ARG A 60 11.07 -6.44 3.53
CA ARG A 60 10.84 -7.84 3.25
C ARG A 60 12.10 -8.65 3.53
N ASN A 61 11.96 -9.70 4.34
CA ASN A 61 13.01 -10.68 4.60
C ASN A 61 12.54 -12.02 4.04
N ILE A 62 13.29 -12.54 3.07
CA ILE A 62 13.07 -13.85 2.46
C ILE A 62 14.15 -14.78 3.00
N MET A 63 13.74 -15.86 3.65
CA MET A 63 14.61 -16.94 4.11
C MET A 63 14.28 -18.20 3.30
N THR A 64 15.26 -18.70 2.57
CA THR A 64 15.22 -20.03 1.95
C THR A 64 16.12 -20.99 2.74
N SER A 65 16.01 -22.29 2.51
CA SER A 65 16.84 -23.31 3.18
C SER A 65 18.35 -23.09 3.02
N SER A 66 18.77 -22.27 2.04
CA SER A 66 20.17 -22.05 1.67
C SER A 66 20.60 -20.58 1.62
N GLU A 67 19.68 -19.61 1.58
CA GLU A 67 20.01 -18.18 1.43
C GLU A 67 19.06 -17.26 2.23
N GLU A 68 19.60 -16.14 2.71
CA GLU A 68 18.85 -15.06 3.35
C GLU A 68 18.99 -13.78 2.51
N GLN A 69 17.84 -13.22 2.08
CA GLN A 69 17.81 -11.96 1.34
C GLN A 69 16.89 -10.95 2.04
N SER A 70 17.44 -9.76 2.30
CA SER A 70 16.68 -8.63 2.85
C SER A 70 16.53 -7.55 1.78
N LEU A 71 15.28 -7.15 1.54
CA LEU A 71 14.90 -6.07 0.62
C LEU A 71 14.13 -5.02 1.42
N SER A 72 14.49 -3.75 1.27
CA SER A 72 13.76 -2.64 1.88
C SER A 72 13.59 -1.51 0.88
N GLY A 73 12.44 -0.85 0.91
CA GLY A 73 12.17 0.21 -0.04
C GLY A 73 10.85 0.93 0.19
N LEU A 74 10.77 2.12 -0.39
CA LEU A 74 9.52 2.85 -0.52
C LEU A 74 8.68 2.21 -1.64
N SER A 75 7.45 1.82 -1.33
CA SER A 75 6.46 1.41 -2.32
C SER A 75 5.90 2.62 -3.06
N ASP A 76 5.09 2.39 -4.09
CA ASP A 76 4.51 3.50 -4.81
C ASP A 76 3.66 4.38 -3.88
N PRO A 77 3.88 5.70 -3.87
CA PRO A 77 3.01 6.60 -3.15
C PRO A 77 1.62 6.57 -3.80
N GLU A 78 0.57 6.70 -2.99
CA GLU A 78 -0.80 6.74 -3.47
C GLU A 78 -1.44 8.07 -3.09
N LEU A 79 -1.99 8.77 -4.08
CA LEU A 79 -2.73 10.00 -3.90
C LEU A 79 -4.17 9.81 -4.39
N THR A 80 -5.12 9.89 -3.48
CA THR A 80 -6.55 9.78 -3.78
C THR A 80 -7.25 11.11 -3.51
N ALA A 81 -8.04 11.58 -4.47
CA ALA A 81 -8.92 12.73 -4.31
C ALA A 81 -10.38 12.26 -4.40
N HIS A 82 -11.16 12.54 -3.37
CA HIS A 82 -12.59 12.26 -3.32
C HIS A 82 -13.36 13.58 -3.39
N TYR A 83 -14.21 13.77 -4.39
CA TYR A 83 -15.00 14.97 -4.58
C TYR A 83 -16.50 14.67 -4.55
N ARG A 84 -17.21 15.27 -3.60
CA ARG A 84 -18.67 15.20 -3.50
C ARG A 84 -19.30 16.10 -4.58
N LEU A 85 -19.92 15.46 -5.56
CA LEU A 85 -20.60 16.10 -6.69
C LEU A 85 -21.92 16.73 -6.24
N SER A 86 -22.79 15.93 -5.60
CA SER A 86 -24.15 16.35 -5.26
C SER A 86 -24.65 15.68 -3.97
N ALA A 87 -25.61 16.32 -3.31
CA ALA A 87 -26.36 15.77 -2.17
C ALA A 87 -27.84 15.79 -2.51
N PHE A 88 -28.49 14.62 -2.52
CA PHE A 88 -29.90 14.49 -2.91
C PHE A 88 -30.85 14.45 -1.71
N GLY A 89 -30.31 14.35 -0.50
CA GLY A 89 -31.07 14.32 0.74
C GLY A 89 -30.17 14.03 1.95
N PRO A 90 -30.75 13.91 3.15
CA PRO A 90 -30.02 13.51 4.35
C PRO A 90 -29.39 12.12 4.13
N GLY A 91 -28.06 12.03 4.21
CA GLY A 91 -27.34 10.76 4.04
C GLY A 91 -27.08 10.32 2.59
N THR A 92 -27.81 10.86 1.60
CA THR A 92 -27.65 10.47 0.20
C THR A 92 -26.81 11.48 -0.57
N TRP A 93 -25.70 11.02 -1.14
CA TRP A 93 -24.80 11.87 -1.92
C TRP A 93 -24.10 11.08 -3.04
N LEU A 94 -23.60 11.82 -4.04
CA LEU A 94 -22.77 11.29 -5.14
C LEU A 94 -21.36 11.89 -5.06
N SER A 95 -20.33 11.05 -5.19
CA SER A 95 -18.93 11.51 -5.30
C SER A 95 -18.23 10.90 -6.50
N ALA A 96 -17.26 11.63 -7.03
CA ALA A 96 -16.21 11.09 -7.86
C ALA A 96 -14.96 10.84 -7.01
N SER A 97 -14.19 9.82 -7.35
CA SER A 97 -12.89 9.56 -6.74
C SER A 97 -11.84 9.36 -7.83
N LEU A 98 -10.67 9.97 -7.68
CA LEU A 98 -9.54 9.80 -8.57
C LEU A 98 -8.33 9.35 -7.75
N GLY A 99 -7.75 8.21 -8.12
CA GLY A 99 -6.54 7.67 -7.52
C GLY A 99 -5.36 7.78 -8.48
N LEU A 100 -4.23 8.27 -7.99
CA LEU A 100 -2.96 8.30 -8.69
C LEU A 100 -1.96 7.47 -7.90
N ARG A 101 -1.32 6.53 -8.59
CA ARG A 101 -0.20 5.74 -8.09
C ARG A 101 0.96 5.93 -9.06
N PRO A 102 1.73 7.01 -8.93
CA PRO A 102 2.91 7.19 -9.77
C PRO A 102 3.92 6.11 -9.36
N GLY A 103 4.36 5.30 -10.32
CA GLY A 103 5.27 4.16 -10.15
C GLY A 103 6.69 4.54 -9.70
N TRP A 104 6.81 5.44 -8.73
CA TRP A 104 8.06 5.99 -8.19
C TRP A 104 8.64 5.11 -7.07
N GLY A 105 7.88 4.13 -6.59
CA GLY A 105 8.28 3.20 -5.55
C GLY A 105 9.32 2.23 -6.06
N ARG A 106 10.52 2.29 -5.48
CA ARG A 106 11.59 1.32 -5.78
C ARG A 106 11.24 -0.10 -5.30
N HIS A 107 10.30 -0.25 -4.37
CA HIS A 107 9.84 -1.55 -3.91
C HIS A 107 8.93 -2.27 -4.93
N ASP A 108 8.28 -1.54 -5.84
CA ASP A 108 7.51 -2.08 -6.97
C ASP A 108 8.33 -2.10 -8.28
N ALA A 109 9.52 -1.49 -8.28
CA ALA A 109 10.40 -1.48 -9.44
C ALA A 109 10.94 -2.88 -9.70
N GLN A 110 10.56 -3.44 -10.85
CA GLN A 110 11.08 -4.69 -11.41
C GLN A 110 12.60 -4.72 -11.32
N ILE A 111 13.15 -5.76 -10.71
CA ILE A 111 14.51 -6.20 -11.00
C ILE A 111 14.36 -7.15 -12.19
N ASP A 112 15.00 -6.83 -13.32
CA ASP A 112 15.00 -7.63 -14.56
C ASP A 112 13.65 -7.84 -15.26
N GLY A 113 12.75 -6.85 -15.20
CA GLY A 113 11.53 -6.87 -16.03
C GLY A 113 10.46 -7.88 -15.60
N VAL A 114 10.61 -8.48 -14.41
CA VAL A 114 9.66 -9.43 -13.83
C VAL A 114 9.22 -8.88 -12.48
N ARG A 115 7.90 -8.85 -12.20
CA ARG A 115 7.42 -8.56 -10.84
C ARG A 115 7.93 -9.67 -9.94
N ALA A 116 8.42 -9.35 -8.73
CA ALA A 116 8.72 -10.38 -7.73
C ALA A 116 7.50 -11.28 -7.39
N GLU A 117 6.29 -10.88 -7.80
CA GLU A 117 5.05 -11.67 -7.75
C GLU A 117 5.00 -12.85 -8.75
N GLN A 118 5.87 -12.88 -9.77
CA GLN A 118 5.76 -13.81 -10.91
C GLN A 118 6.63 -15.07 -10.80
N HIS A 119 7.46 -15.19 -9.76
CA HIS A 119 8.11 -16.46 -9.37
C HIS A 119 7.29 -17.21 -8.29
N LEU A 120 6.05 -16.79 -8.03
CA LEU A 120 5.16 -17.34 -7.01
C LEU A 120 3.91 -18.03 -7.59
N GLN A 121 4.01 -18.52 -8.83
CA GLN A 121 3.02 -19.38 -9.47
C GLN A 121 3.68 -20.65 -9.98
#